data_AF-A0A9P0H3G5-F1
#
_entry.id   AF-A0A9P0H3G5-F1
#
_cell.length_a   1.000
_cell.length_b   1.000
_cell.length_c   1.000
_cell.angle_alpha   90.00
_cell.angle_beta   90.00
_cell.angle_gamma   90.00
#
_symmetry.space_group_name_H-M   'P 1'
#
loop_
_entity.id
_entity.type
_entity.pdbx_description
1 polymer ?
#
loop_
_entity_poly.entity_id
_entity_poly.type
_entity_poly.pdbx_seq_one_letter_code
_entity_poly.pdbx_strand_id
1 'polypeptide(L)'
;MIEGFGSDVYIGLFVGIISFILIFKLLHWIFGDRNGSVQLIDEVNEVEDGVRPPIYNPNCCPICLCGQSLALETNCGHLYCGTCLQMHYLITSRGDSSGFLCAMCRQRVVLIFICFNQEEWQRPVDHNNLQARDDVLRFVRMYNRIVRNDLTMYWLLYGCHYKQSLNEEQTGQ
;
A
#
# COMPACT_ATOMS: atom_id res chain seq x y z
N MET A 1 -44.33 -44.51 0.41
CA MET A 1 -43.75 -43.83 1.58
C MET A 1 -42.26 -43.64 1.33
N ILE A 2 -41.89 -42.57 0.63
CA ILE A 2 -40.50 -42.13 0.44
C ILE A 2 -40.55 -40.62 0.60
N GLU A 3 -40.72 -40.18 1.84
CA GLU A 3 -40.60 -38.77 2.23
C GLU A 3 -39.43 -38.67 3.20
N GLY A 4 -38.54 -37.70 2.97
CA GLY A 4 -37.73 -37.15 4.07
C GLY A 4 -36.25 -37.50 4.14
N PHE A 5 -35.52 -37.63 3.03
CA PHE A 5 -34.04 -37.64 3.06
C PHE A 5 -33.38 -36.48 2.30
N GLY A 6 -34.13 -35.71 1.52
CA GLY A 6 -33.58 -34.63 0.69
C GLY A 6 -33.54 -33.26 1.36
N SER A 7 -34.59 -32.90 2.10
CA SER A 7 -34.79 -31.52 2.59
C SER A 7 -33.69 -31.04 3.52
N ASP A 8 -33.20 -31.90 4.41
CA ASP A 8 -32.22 -31.51 5.43
C ASP A 8 -30.86 -31.18 4.81
N VAL A 9 -30.52 -31.84 3.71
CA VAL A 9 -29.30 -31.57 2.94
C VAL A 9 -29.42 -30.22 2.21
N TYR A 10 -30.59 -29.93 1.62
CA TYR A 10 -30.84 -28.64 0.97
C TYR A 10 -30.85 -27.48 1.97
N ILE A 11 -31.44 -27.68 3.15
CA ILE A 11 -31.46 -26.68 4.22
C ILE A 11 -30.04 -26.41 4.72
N GLY A 12 -29.24 -27.45 4.95
CA GLY A 12 -27.84 -27.30 5.37
C GLY A 12 -26.99 -26.54 4.34
N LEU A 13 -27.17 -26.83 3.05
CA LEU A 13 -26.48 -26.13 1.97
C LEU A 13 -26.87 -24.65 1.93
N PHE A 14 -28.17 -24.36 2.01
CA PHE A 14 -28.69 -22.99 1.95
C PHE A 14 -28.20 -22.14 3.12
N VAL A 15 -28.23 -22.69 4.35
CA VAL A 15 -27.71 -22.02 5.55
C VAL A 15 -26.20 -21.79 5.44
N GLY A 16 -25.45 -22.76 4.93
CA GLY A 16 -24.02 -22.63 4.69
C GLY A 16 -23.67 -21.53 3.70
N ILE A 17 -24.39 -21.46 2.57
CA ILE A 17 -24.17 -20.43 1.53
C ILE A 17 -24.52 -19.04 2.07
N ILE A 18 -25.65 -18.89 2.76
CA ILE A 18 -26.02 -17.60 3.36
C ILE A 18 -24.99 -17.17 4.39
N SER A 19 -24.57 -18.07 5.29
CA SER A 19 -23.54 -17.78 6.28
C SER A 19 -22.23 -17.33 5.62
N PHE A 20 -21.79 -18.01 4.56
CA PHE A 20 -20.60 -17.63 3.80
C PHE A 20 -20.74 -16.26 3.13
N ILE A 21 -21.89 -15.95 2.52
CA ILE A 21 -22.15 -14.65 1.89
C ILE A 21 -22.17 -13.53 2.95
N LEU A 22 -22.77 -13.78 4.12
CA LEU A 22 -22.81 -12.81 5.22
C LEU A 22 -21.41 -12.56 5.80
N ILE A 23 -20.61 -13.62 5.99
CA ILE A 23 -19.21 -13.49 6.43
C ILE A 23 -18.40 -12.76 5.38
N PHE A 24 -18.55 -13.08 4.10
CA PHE A 24 -17.84 -12.40 3.02
C PHE A 24 -18.21 -10.93 2.92
N LYS A 25 -19.50 -10.58 3.07
CA LYS A 25 -19.97 -9.19 3.12
C LYS A 25 -19.46 -8.46 4.36
N LEU A 26 -19.42 -9.12 5.52
CA LEU A 26 -18.93 -8.55 6.76
C LEU A 26 -17.42 -8.33 6.71
N LEU A 27 -16.66 -9.27 6.14
CA LEU A 27 -15.24 -9.09 5.85
C LEU A 27 -15.05 -7.96 4.83
N HIS A 28 -15.77 -7.97 3.70
CA HIS A 28 -15.65 -6.90 2.71
C HIS A 28 -16.09 -5.53 3.25
N TRP A 29 -17.01 -5.47 4.20
CA TRP A 29 -17.39 -4.24 4.88
C TRP A 29 -16.31 -3.78 5.86
N ILE A 30 -15.78 -4.66 6.73
CA ILE A 30 -14.68 -4.35 7.65
C ILE A 30 -13.40 -3.94 6.91
N PHE A 31 -13.09 -4.62 5.80
CA PHE A 31 -11.92 -4.35 4.97
C PHE A 31 -12.16 -3.19 3.97
N GLY A 32 -13.39 -2.98 3.51
CA GLY A 32 -13.80 -1.96 2.54
C GLY A 32 -14.11 -0.59 3.14
N ASP A 33 -14.57 -0.51 4.39
CA ASP A 33 -14.83 0.76 5.09
C ASP A 33 -13.56 1.56 5.39
N ARG A 34 -12.37 0.98 5.17
CA ARG A 34 -11.11 1.75 5.20
C ARG A 34 -10.81 2.48 3.88
N ASN A 35 -11.69 2.43 2.88
CA ASN A 35 -11.51 3.06 1.56
C ASN A 35 -12.33 4.34 1.32
N GLY A 36 -13.07 4.89 2.29
CA GLY A 36 -13.69 6.19 2.04
C GLY A 36 -14.64 6.70 3.11
N SER A 37 -14.11 7.54 4.00
CA SER A 37 -14.57 8.92 4.13
C SER A 37 -13.70 9.61 5.16
N VAL A 38 -12.67 10.32 4.70
CA VAL A 38 -12.31 11.55 5.41
C VAL A 38 -13.54 12.42 5.25
N GLN A 39 -14.33 12.58 6.32
CA GLN A 39 -15.34 13.62 6.33
C GLN A 39 -14.57 14.93 6.17
N LEU A 40 -14.75 15.57 5.01
CA LEU A 40 -14.49 16.99 4.85
C LEU A 40 -15.30 17.67 5.94
N ILE A 41 -14.62 18.15 6.98
CA ILE A 41 -15.18 19.20 7.81
C ILE A 41 -15.04 20.47 6.97
N ASP A 42 -15.90 20.59 5.95
CA ASP A 42 -16.22 21.84 5.28
C ASP A 42 -17.08 22.65 6.26
N GLU A 43 -16.43 23.24 7.27
CA GLU A 43 -16.89 24.46 7.94
C GLU A 43 -15.78 24.97 8.87
N VAL A 44 -14.63 25.33 8.29
CA VAL A 44 -13.75 26.27 8.97
C VAL A 44 -14.33 27.65 8.68
N ASN A 45 -15.18 28.11 9.61
CA ASN A 45 -15.55 29.51 9.74
C ASN A 45 -14.30 30.36 9.58
N GLU A 46 -14.38 31.37 8.70
CA GLU A 46 -13.40 32.43 8.53
C GLU A 46 -13.05 33.04 9.89
N VAL A 47 -11.99 32.54 10.52
CA VAL A 47 -11.25 33.27 11.53
C VAL A 47 -9.82 33.26 11.03
N GLU A 48 -9.43 34.43 10.51
CA GLU A 48 -8.08 34.75 10.11
C GLU A 48 -7.09 34.38 11.22
N ASP A 49 -6.39 33.25 11.06
CA ASP A 49 -5.02 33.13 11.55
C ASP A 49 -4.20 32.46 10.45
N GLY A 50 -3.18 33.18 9.97
CA GLY A 50 -2.51 32.99 8.68
C GLY A 50 -1.65 31.74 8.55
N VAL A 51 -2.18 30.55 8.81
CA VAL A 51 -1.49 29.28 8.56
C VAL A 51 -1.67 28.90 7.09
N ARG A 52 -0.77 29.41 6.23
CA ARG A 52 -0.60 28.88 4.87
C ARG A 52 -0.36 27.36 4.98
N PRO A 53 -0.95 26.52 4.11
CA PRO A 53 -0.60 25.11 4.06
C PRO A 53 0.92 25.00 3.88
N PRO A 54 1.60 24.08 4.60
CA PRO A 54 3.05 23.97 4.52
C PRO A 54 3.44 23.78 3.06
N ILE A 55 4.18 24.76 2.54
CA ILE A 55 4.66 24.75 1.16
C ILE A 55 5.53 23.51 1.02
N TYR A 56 5.18 22.63 0.08
CA TYR A 56 5.98 21.46 -0.25
C TYR A 56 7.41 21.93 -0.59
N ASN A 57 8.36 21.57 0.27
CA ASN A 57 9.77 21.79 0.02
C ASN A 57 10.35 20.46 -0.51
N PRO A 58 10.75 20.40 -1.79
CA PRO A 58 11.33 19.18 -2.37
C PRO A 58 12.63 18.75 -1.66
N ASN A 59 13.28 19.67 -0.94
CA ASN A 59 14.53 19.43 -0.20
C ASN A 59 14.31 19.03 1.27
N CYS A 60 13.05 18.87 1.71
CA CYS A 60 12.74 18.40 3.06
C CYS A 60 11.96 17.09 3.02
N CYS A 61 12.31 16.18 3.91
CA CYS A 61 11.53 14.98 4.15
C CYS A 61 10.18 15.37 4.75
N PRO A 62 9.05 14.91 4.19
CA PRO A 62 7.72 15.30 4.68
C PRO A 62 7.36 14.68 6.03
N ILE A 63 8.16 13.72 6.53
CA ILE A 63 7.94 13.07 7.83
C ILE A 63 8.68 13.81 8.96
N CYS A 64 9.99 14.03 8.80
CA CYS A 64 10.81 14.66 9.84
C CYS A 64 11.04 16.15 9.63
N LEU A 65 10.61 16.72 8.50
CA LEU A 65 10.75 18.14 8.11
C LEU A 65 12.20 18.64 8.01
N CYS A 66 13.19 17.75 8.10
CA CYS A 66 14.61 18.03 7.90
C CYS A 66 15.05 17.70 6.46
N GLY A 67 16.28 18.09 6.10
CA GLY A 67 16.91 17.64 4.85
C GLY A 67 16.97 16.11 4.76
N GLN A 68 16.75 15.57 3.56
CA GLN A 68 16.74 14.12 3.37
C GLN A 68 18.13 13.52 3.62
N SER A 69 18.17 12.46 4.41
CA SER A 69 19.36 11.64 4.65
C SER A 69 19.07 10.20 4.22
N LEU A 70 20.02 9.60 3.50
CA LEU A 70 19.86 8.31 2.83
C LEU A 70 18.57 8.29 2.02
N ALA A 71 18.45 9.26 1.11
CA ALA A 71 17.20 9.56 0.44
C ALA A 71 16.66 8.36 -0.35
N LEU A 72 15.37 8.09 -0.18
CA LEU A 72 14.62 7.09 -0.92
C LEU A 72 13.48 7.75 -1.67
N GLU A 73 13.29 7.36 -2.93
CA GLU A 73 12.21 7.84 -3.78
C GLU A 73 11.18 6.73 -3.99
N THR A 74 9.91 7.09 -3.88
CA THR A 74 8.78 6.18 -4.16
C THR A 74 8.41 6.23 -5.63
N ASN A 75 7.69 5.23 -6.17
CA ASN A 75 7.22 5.26 -7.57
C ASN A 75 6.27 6.43 -7.93
N CYS A 76 5.86 7.25 -6.96
CA CYS A 76 5.12 8.49 -7.21
C CYS A 76 6.01 9.75 -7.22
N GLY A 77 7.33 9.58 -7.13
CA GLY A 77 8.32 10.66 -7.19
C GLY A 77 8.57 11.39 -5.87
N HIS A 78 7.88 11.04 -4.78
CA HIS A 78 8.11 11.68 -3.47
C HIS A 78 9.32 11.07 -2.76
N LEU A 79 10.19 11.95 -2.24
CA LEU A 79 11.41 11.61 -1.51
C LEU A 79 11.23 11.64 0.01
N TYR A 80 11.90 10.71 0.68
CA TYR A 80 11.91 10.55 2.13
C TYR A 80 13.32 10.23 2.62
N CYS A 81 13.61 10.47 3.91
CA CYS A 81 14.77 9.84 4.53
C CYS A 81 14.56 8.32 4.59
N GLY A 82 15.64 7.55 4.43
CA GLY A 82 15.56 6.08 4.46
C GLY A 82 14.95 5.53 5.74
N THR A 83 15.37 6.05 6.89
CA THR A 83 14.84 5.68 8.20
C THR A 83 13.40 6.11 8.40
N CYS A 84 13.03 7.32 7.96
CA CYS A 84 11.64 7.81 8.04
C CYS A 84 10.70 6.94 7.20
N LEU A 85 11.11 6.54 6.00
CA LEU A 85 10.29 5.69 5.14
C LEU A 85 10.15 4.27 5.71
N GLN A 86 11.23 3.73 6.28
CA GLN A 86 11.19 2.44 6.97
C GLN A 86 10.20 2.48 8.14
N MET A 87 10.25 3.52 8.98
CA MET A 87 9.30 3.68 10.09
C MET A 87 7.87 3.88 9.61
N HIS A 88 7.68 4.67 8.55
CA HIS A 88 6.36 4.85 7.94
C HIS A 88 5.79 3.52 7.44
N TYR A 89 6.59 2.71 6.75
CA TYR A 89 6.20 1.37 6.34
C TYR A 89 5.83 0.50 7.54
N LEU A 90 6.64 0.49 8.61
CA LEU A 90 6.37 -0.31 9.81
C LEU A 90 5.04 0.06 10.49
N ILE A 91 4.69 1.35 10.50
CA ILE A 91 3.46 1.85 11.14
C ILE A 91 2.23 1.64 10.26
N THR A 92 2.38 1.82 8.94
CA THR A 92 1.23 1.89 8.01
C THR A 92 0.99 0.61 7.23
N SER A 93 1.98 -0.26 7.08
CA SER A 93 1.79 -1.56 6.44
C SER A 93 0.89 -2.43 7.30
N ARG A 94 -0.06 -3.14 6.67
CA ARG A 94 -0.98 -4.03 7.40
C ARG A 94 -0.48 -5.47 7.43
N GLY A 95 0.82 -5.68 7.22
CA GLY A 95 1.40 -7.01 6.99
C GLY A 95 0.99 -7.63 5.66
N ASP A 96 0.27 -6.89 4.81
CA ASP A 96 -0.05 -7.28 3.45
C ASP A 96 1.04 -6.82 2.50
N SER A 97 1.33 -7.67 1.55
CA SER A 97 2.34 -7.49 0.51
C SER A 97 1.91 -6.56 -0.63
N SER A 98 0.74 -5.93 -0.49
CA SER A 98 0.19 -5.03 -1.49
C SER A 98 0.99 -3.71 -1.61
N GLY A 99 1.86 -3.42 -0.65
CA GLY A 99 2.61 -2.16 -0.52
C GLY A 99 1.89 -1.13 0.34
N PHE A 100 2.59 -0.07 0.76
CA PHE A 100 2.02 1.00 1.60
C PHE A 100 1.54 2.20 0.77
N LEU A 101 0.82 3.15 1.40
CA LEU A 101 0.37 4.38 0.75
C LEU A 101 1.36 5.53 1.00
N CYS A 102 1.71 6.26 -0.06
CA CYS A 102 2.54 7.44 0.03
C CYS A 102 1.93 8.48 0.99
N ALA A 103 2.72 9.01 1.91
CA ALA A 103 2.24 10.03 2.87
C ALA A 103 1.86 11.37 2.20
N MET A 104 2.36 11.62 0.99
CA MET A 104 2.12 12.86 0.24
C MET A 104 0.89 12.77 -0.66
N CYS A 105 0.91 11.85 -1.63
CA CYS A 105 -0.15 11.75 -2.64
C CYS A 105 -1.07 10.54 -2.47
N ARG A 106 -0.87 9.72 -1.43
CA ARG A 106 -1.65 8.48 -1.16
C ARG A 106 -1.62 7.44 -2.28
N GLN A 107 -0.77 7.60 -3.30
CA GLN A 107 -0.55 6.57 -4.29
C GLN A 107 0.07 5.33 -3.64
N ARG A 108 -0.34 4.15 -4.10
CA ARG A 108 0.23 2.88 -3.67
C ARG A 108 1.70 2.81 -4.09
N VAL A 109 2.57 2.59 -3.10
CA VAL A 109 4.01 2.47 -3.30
C VAL A 109 4.33 1.00 -3.59
N VAL A 110 4.70 0.68 -4.82
CA VAL A 110 5.06 -0.71 -5.21
C VAL A 110 6.55 -0.90 -5.43
N LEU A 111 7.29 0.20 -5.50
CA LEU A 111 8.73 0.21 -5.72
C LEU A 111 9.36 1.39 -4.98
N ILE A 112 10.52 1.13 -4.40
CA ILE A 112 11.36 2.13 -3.74
C ILE A 112 12.71 2.18 -4.47
N PHE A 113 13.14 3.38 -4.82
CA PHE A 113 14.43 3.69 -5.43
C PHE A 113 15.39 4.29 -4.41
N ILE A 114 16.68 4.01 -4.57
CA ILE A 114 17.75 4.55 -3.74
C ILE A 114 18.29 5.79 -4.42
N CYS A 115 18.25 6.94 -3.74
CA CYS A 115 18.65 8.24 -4.26
C CYS A 115 19.76 8.87 -3.41
N PHE A 116 20.69 8.05 -2.90
CA PHE A 116 21.79 8.52 -2.06
C PHE A 116 22.73 9.43 -2.86
N ASN A 117 23.13 10.54 -2.25
CA ASN A 117 24.10 11.45 -2.84
C ASN A 117 25.55 10.91 -2.71
N GLN A 118 26.49 11.52 -3.42
CA GLN A 118 27.88 11.04 -3.45
C GLN A 118 28.54 11.06 -2.06
N GLU A 119 28.23 12.06 -1.24
CA GLU A 119 28.73 12.19 0.12
C GLU A 119 28.21 11.05 1.01
N GLU A 120 26.96 10.62 0.83
CA GLU A 120 26.35 9.50 1.55
C GLU A 120 26.94 8.14 1.14
N TRP A 121 27.36 7.99 -0.12
CA TRP A 121 28.08 6.80 -0.57
C TRP A 121 29.50 6.74 0.00
N GLN A 122 30.17 7.90 0.05
CA GLN A 122 31.58 8.03 0.42
C GLN A 122 31.80 8.35 1.91
N ARG A 123 30.73 8.57 2.69
CA ARG A 123 30.81 8.99 4.09
C ARG A 123 31.74 8.04 4.86
N PRO A 124 32.71 8.58 5.63
CA PRO A 124 33.65 7.75 6.40
C PRO A 124 32.90 6.76 7.27
N VAL A 125 33.40 5.53 7.31
CA VAL A 125 32.81 4.45 8.10
C VAL A 125 33.01 4.77 9.59
N ASP A 126 31.98 5.34 10.22
CA ASP A 126 31.73 5.07 11.64
C ASP A 126 30.69 3.97 11.76
N HIS A 127 30.68 3.27 12.90
CA HIS A 127 29.80 2.12 13.11
C HIS A 127 28.31 2.46 12.99
N ASN A 128 27.90 3.67 13.37
CA ASN A 128 26.49 4.07 13.40
C ASN A 128 25.97 4.42 11.99
N ASN A 129 26.76 5.16 11.22
CA ASN A 129 26.44 5.58 9.86
C ASN A 129 26.46 4.40 8.88
N LEU A 130 27.43 3.48 9.03
CA LEU A 130 27.47 2.27 8.20
C LEU A 130 26.25 1.38 8.48
N GLN A 131 25.92 1.18 9.76
CA GLN A 131 24.77 0.38 10.16
C GLN A 131 23.46 0.95 9.61
N ALA A 132 23.24 2.26 9.76
CA ALA A 132 22.04 2.92 9.24
C ALA A 132 21.89 2.76 7.71
N ARG A 133 22.99 2.91 6.96
CA ARG A 133 22.98 2.73 5.50
C ARG A 133 22.62 1.30 5.12
N ASP A 134 23.27 0.32 5.74
CA ASP A 134 23.06 -1.09 5.43
C ASP A 134 21.65 -1.55 5.81
N ASP A 135 21.08 -1.01 6.89
CA ASP A 135 19.70 -1.26 7.30
C ASP A 135 18.71 -0.70 6.29
N VAL A 136 18.92 0.53 5.79
CA VAL A 136 18.10 1.13 4.74
C VAL A 136 18.18 0.30 3.45
N LEU A 137 19.38 -0.10 3.03
CA LEU A 137 19.56 -0.95 1.83
C LEU A 137 18.87 -2.30 1.98
N ARG A 138 18.96 -2.92 3.17
CA ARG A 138 18.27 -4.17 3.48
C ARG A 138 16.76 -4.01 3.41
N PHE A 139 16.24 -2.92 3.98
CA PHE A 139 14.82 -2.55 3.91
C PHE A 139 14.33 -2.44 2.45
N VAL A 140 15.03 -1.67 1.60
CA VAL A 140 14.63 -1.50 0.19
C VAL A 140 14.61 -2.84 -0.56
N ARG A 141 15.65 -3.67 -0.40
CA ARG A 141 15.71 -4.98 -1.05
C ARG A 141 14.59 -5.91 -0.58
N MET A 142 14.35 -5.95 0.73
CA MET A 142 13.28 -6.74 1.33
C MET A 142 11.92 -6.29 0.79
N TYR A 143 11.64 -4.98 0.87
CA TYR A 143 10.38 -4.39 0.44
C TYR A 143 10.09 -4.68 -1.04
N ASN A 144 11.04 -4.33 -1.92
CA ASN A 144 10.89 -4.51 -3.37
C ASN A 144 10.74 -5.99 -3.76
N ARG A 145 11.29 -6.93 -2.97
CA ARG A 145 11.12 -8.37 -3.20
C ARG A 145 9.72 -8.85 -2.82
N ILE A 146 9.23 -8.45 -1.64
CA ILE A 146 7.90 -8.86 -1.14
C ILE A 146 6.83 -8.36 -2.11
N VAL A 147 6.80 -7.05 -2.38
CA VAL A 147 5.74 -6.45 -3.19
C VAL A 147 5.77 -6.96 -4.63
N ARG A 148 6.95 -7.21 -5.20
CA ARG A 148 7.08 -7.80 -6.54
C ARG A 148 6.45 -9.19 -6.62
N ASN A 149 6.73 -10.06 -5.64
CA ASN A 149 6.22 -11.42 -5.66
C ASN A 149 4.69 -11.44 -5.59
N ASP A 150 4.09 -10.53 -4.84
CA ASP A 150 2.64 -10.47 -4.73
C ASP A 150 1.95 -9.86 -5.94
N LEU A 151 2.56 -8.86 -6.58
CA LEU A 151 2.11 -8.37 -7.89
C LEU A 151 2.11 -9.51 -8.92
N THR A 152 3.14 -10.36 -8.95
CA THR A 152 3.17 -11.51 -9.87
C THR A 152 2.08 -12.53 -9.55
N MET A 153 1.80 -12.79 -8.28
CA MET A 153 0.74 -13.70 -7.86
C MET A 153 -0.65 -13.17 -8.20
N TYR A 154 -0.91 -11.88 -7.96
CA TYR A 154 -2.19 -11.25 -8.31
C TYR A 154 -2.42 -11.26 -9.83
N TRP A 155 -1.38 -11.03 -10.64
CA TRP A 155 -1.45 -11.17 -12.10
C TRP A 155 -1.73 -12.61 -12.57
N LEU A 156 -1.19 -13.63 -11.89
CA LEU A 156 -1.48 -15.02 -12.23
C LEU A 156 -2.90 -15.43 -11.85
N LEU A 157 -3.40 -14.94 -10.71
CA LEU A 157 -4.75 -15.27 -10.21
C LEU A 157 -5.87 -14.48 -10.89
N TYR A 158 -5.62 -13.21 -11.24
CA TYR A 158 -6.63 -12.29 -11.78
C TYR A 158 -6.36 -11.79 -13.21
N GLY A 159 -5.12 -11.88 -13.70
CA GLY A 159 -4.75 -11.45 -15.06
C GLY A 159 -5.15 -12.43 -16.17
N CYS A 160 -5.49 -13.68 -15.83
CA CYS A 160 -6.03 -14.64 -16.80
C CYS A 160 -7.42 -14.20 -17.32
N HIS A 161 -8.21 -13.52 -16.48
CA HIS A 161 -9.58 -13.10 -16.83
C HIS A 161 -9.61 -11.91 -17.81
N TYR A 162 -8.57 -11.07 -17.84
CA TYR A 162 -8.49 -9.90 -18.73
C TYR A 162 -8.04 -10.27 -20.17
N LYS A 163 -7.23 -11.32 -20.32
CA LYS A 163 -6.82 -11.80 -21.66
C LYS A 163 -7.94 -12.53 -22.41
N GLN A 164 -8.93 -13.08 -21.70
CA GLN A 164 -10.08 -13.74 -22.33
C GLN A 164 -11.04 -12.73 -22.96
N SER A 165 -11.31 -11.60 -22.30
CA SER A 165 -12.20 -10.56 -22.83
C SER A 165 -11.63 -9.82 -24.05
N LEU A 166 -10.31 -9.61 -24.14
CA LEU A 166 -9.69 -8.97 -25.31
C LEU A 166 -9.60 -9.88 -26.55
N ASN A 167 -9.54 -11.20 -26.36
CA ASN A 167 -9.52 -12.16 -27.48
C ASN A 167 -10.93 -12.42 -28.04
N GLU A 168 -11.99 -12.23 -27.26
CA GLU A 168 -13.38 -12.31 -27.73
C GLU A 168 -13.78 -11.08 -28.56
N GLU A 169 -13.28 -9.88 -28.23
CA GLU A 169 -13.50 -8.67 -29.06
C GLU A 169 -12.75 -8.71 -30.41
N GLN A 170 -11.65 -9.46 -30.52
CA GLN A 170 -10.87 -9.55 -31.77
C GLN A 170 -11.25 -10.72 -32.69
N THR A 171 -12.14 -11.62 -32.26
CA THR A 171 -12.62 -12.76 -33.08
C THR A 171 -14.08 -12.64 -33.49
N GLY A 172 -14.74 -11.54 -33.15
CA GLY A 172 -16.12 -11.19 -33.52
C GLY A 172 -16.27 -10.17 -34.65
N GLN A 173 -15.36 -10.17 -35.63
CA GLN A 173 -15.50 -9.47 -36.91
C GLN A 173 -15.20 -10.40 -38.09
#